data_AF-H8ZE25-F1
#
_entry.id   AF-H8ZE25-F1
#
_cell.length_a   1.000
_cell.length_b   1.000
_cell.length_c   1.000
_cell.angle_alpha   90.00
_cell.angle_beta   90.00
_cell.angle_gamma   90.00
#
_symmetry.space_group_name_H-M   'P 1'
#
loop_
_entity.id
_entity.type
_entity.pdbx_description
1 polymer ?
#
loop_
_entity_poly.entity_id
_entity_poly.type
_entity_poly.pdbx_seq_one_letter_code
_entity_poly.pdbx_strand_id
1 'polypeptide(L)'
;MAEMSTPRHFTPGFAEKSLRDIDTTESILNKMKRISIFKGSDAVKHLMSKKGLLASEAKEVMGILLDNHYIVRVRPSDEHHILDISYEFNINHEYIWLKEGSKSMMYLISIMLFFAAVALAMFPIWPRSVKVGTGYLFYLLMGIVIFLIAITIVRVVIYLSIWLVTRRSFWLFPNLYADCGVLESFVPLYGWDECEDKVEEEEPLREKKNK
;
A
#
# COMPACT_ATOMS: atom_id res chain seq x y z
N MET A 1 -12.61 29.68 -34.99
CA MET A 1 -12.36 28.26 -34.66
C MET A 1 -10.88 28.01 -34.86
N ALA A 2 -10.08 28.18 -33.81
CA ALA A 2 -8.64 27.97 -33.86
C ALA A 2 -8.36 26.52 -33.44
N GLU A 3 -7.99 25.67 -34.38
CA GLU A 3 -7.31 24.41 -34.10
C GLU A 3 -5.91 24.75 -33.55
N MET A 4 -5.80 24.93 -32.24
CA MET A 4 -4.52 24.97 -31.55
C MET A 4 -4.01 23.53 -31.42
N SER A 5 -2.83 23.30 -32.00
CA SER A 5 -2.14 22.03 -32.08
C SER A 5 -2.01 21.35 -30.73
N THR A 6 -2.69 20.22 -30.58
CA THR A 6 -2.46 19.30 -29.48
C THR A 6 -1.08 18.64 -29.64
N PRO A 7 -0.24 18.56 -28.59
CA PRO A 7 0.90 17.64 -28.61
C PRO A 7 0.35 16.22 -28.76
N ARG A 8 0.72 15.55 -29.85
CA ARG A 8 0.04 14.38 -30.47
C ARG A 8 -0.16 13.13 -29.59
N HIS A 9 0.20 13.15 -28.32
CA HIS A 9 0.21 11.98 -27.45
C HIS A 9 -0.49 12.17 -26.09
N PHE A 10 -1.06 13.34 -25.79
CA PHE A 10 -1.64 13.59 -24.47
C PHE A 10 -3.16 13.81 -24.51
N THR A 11 -3.91 12.75 -24.24
CA THR A 11 -5.35 12.87 -24.00
C THR A 11 -5.59 13.46 -22.60
N PRO A 12 -6.62 14.31 -22.40
CA PRO A 12 -6.90 14.92 -21.10
C PRO A 12 -7.16 13.88 -20.00
N GLY A 13 -7.72 12.72 -20.32
CA GLY A 13 -7.89 11.63 -19.36
C GLY A 13 -6.58 10.94 -18.97
N PHE A 14 -5.60 10.85 -19.87
CA PHE A 14 -4.26 10.32 -19.56
C PHE A 14 -3.45 11.31 -18.72
N ALA A 15 -3.62 12.60 -19.00
CA ALA A 15 -3.09 13.71 -18.20
C ALA A 15 -3.57 13.64 -16.76
N GLU A 16 -4.89 13.58 -16.59
CA GLU A 16 -5.56 13.44 -15.31
C GLU A 16 -5.03 12.22 -14.53
N LYS A 17 -5.00 11.03 -15.15
CA LYS A 17 -4.56 9.80 -14.47
C LYS A 17 -3.11 9.89 -13.98
N SER A 18 -2.23 10.55 -14.72
CA SER A 18 -0.83 10.69 -14.32
C SER A 18 -0.58 11.77 -13.28
N LEU A 19 -1.44 12.79 -13.20
CA LEU A 19 -1.34 13.84 -12.19
C LEU A 19 -2.07 13.49 -10.88
N ARG A 20 -2.84 12.41 -10.84
CA ARG A 20 -3.52 11.93 -9.62
C ARG A 20 -2.60 11.31 -8.56
N ASP A 21 -1.36 11.00 -8.93
CA ASP A 21 -0.35 10.39 -8.06
C ASP A 21 0.54 11.44 -7.35
N ILE A 22 0.15 12.72 -7.42
CA ILE A 22 0.89 13.83 -6.81
C ILE A 22 0.51 13.96 -5.34
N ASP A 23 1.48 14.32 -4.50
CA ASP A 23 1.24 14.70 -3.11
C ASP A 23 0.26 15.87 -3.04
N THR A 24 -0.94 15.59 -2.56
CA THR A 24 -2.00 16.60 -2.39
C THR A 24 -2.11 17.02 -0.94
N THR A 25 -2.32 18.31 -0.69
CA THR A 25 -2.69 18.83 0.62
C THR A 25 -4.20 18.75 0.81
N GLU A 26 -4.65 18.21 1.94
CA GLU A 26 -6.08 18.20 2.27
C GLU A 26 -6.50 19.58 2.78
N SER A 27 -7.60 20.11 2.27
CA SER A 27 -8.22 21.34 2.77
C SER A 27 -9.74 21.30 2.66
N ILE A 28 -10.41 22.30 3.23
CA ILE A 28 -11.87 22.42 3.18
C ILE A 28 -12.24 23.53 2.19
N LEU A 29 -13.00 23.16 1.17
CA LEU A 29 -13.64 24.09 0.24
C LEU A 29 -14.97 24.56 0.84
N ASN A 30 -15.12 25.88 0.91
CA ASN A 30 -16.37 26.56 1.28
C ASN A 30 -17.06 25.97 2.55
N LYS A 31 -16.28 25.65 3.59
CA LYS A 31 -16.74 25.09 4.88
C LYS A 31 -17.46 23.73 4.83
N MET A 32 -17.66 23.11 3.66
CA MET A 32 -18.51 21.94 3.52
C MET A 32 -17.80 20.71 2.95
N LYS A 33 -16.89 20.86 1.99
CA LYS A 33 -16.31 19.72 1.26
C LYS A 33 -14.80 19.64 1.49
N ARG A 34 -14.30 18.49 1.95
CA ARG A 34 -12.85 18.20 1.94
C ARG A 34 -12.38 17.96 0.52
N ILE A 35 -11.31 18.62 0.12
CA ILE A 35 -10.74 18.54 -1.23
C ILE A 35 -9.22 18.43 -1.12
N SER A 36 -8.65 17.65 -2.03
CA SER A 36 -7.23 17.55 -2.26
C SER A 36 -6.76 18.70 -3.18
N ILE A 37 -5.94 19.61 -2.64
CA ILE A 37 -5.29 20.70 -3.37
C ILE A 37 -3.91 20.22 -3.85
N PHE A 38 -3.52 20.65 -5.05
CA PHE A 38 -2.14 20.53 -5.53
C PHE A 38 -1.65 21.85 -6.13
N LYS A 39 -0.33 22.10 -6.07
CA LYS A 39 0.28 23.29 -6.66
C LYS A 39 0.59 23.10 -8.14
N GLY A 40 0.41 24.14 -8.95
CA GLY A 40 0.79 24.12 -10.36
C GLY A 40 2.26 23.82 -10.59
N SER A 41 3.15 24.31 -9.71
CA SER A 41 4.59 24.00 -9.73
C SER A 41 4.90 22.52 -9.62
N ASP A 42 4.18 21.84 -8.74
CA ASP A 42 4.46 20.45 -8.41
C ASP A 42 3.86 19.53 -9.48
N ALA A 43 2.72 19.91 -10.05
CA ALA A 43 2.17 19.28 -11.25
C ALA A 43 3.12 19.36 -12.46
N VAL A 44 3.69 20.53 -12.74
CA VAL A 44 4.63 20.70 -13.86
C VAL A 44 5.91 19.90 -13.62
N LYS A 45 6.48 19.94 -12.40
CA LYS A 45 7.65 19.11 -12.03
C LYS A 45 7.37 17.61 -12.18
N HIS A 46 6.19 17.15 -11.78
CA HIS A 46 5.82 15.75 -11.88
C HIS A 46 5.63 15.29 -13.33
N LEU A 47 5.04 16.14 -14.19
CA LEU A 47 4.94 15.88 -15.63
C LEU A 47 6.31 15.83 -16.31
N MET A 48 7.23 16.71 -15.92
CA MET A 48 8.61 16.67 -16.41
C MET A 48 9.33 15.39 -15.94
N SER A 49 9.21 15.03 -14.65
CA SER A 49 9.93 13.90 -14.07
C SER A 49 9.43 12.53 -14.55
N LYS A 50 8.11 12.29 -14.56
CA LYS A 50 7.56 10.97 -14.94
C LYS A 50 7.46 10.75 -16.44
N LYS A 51 7.38 11.81 -17.25
CA LYS A 51 7.11 11.68 -18.69
C LYS A 51 8.11 12.39 -19.61
N GLY A 52 9.10 13.10 -19.07
CA GLY A 52 10.16 13.75 -19.86
C GLY A 52 9.67 14.91 -20.74
N LEU A 53 8.53 15.52 -20.42
CA LEU A 53 7.99 16.65 -21.19
C LEU A 53 8.83 17.92 -20.99
N LEU A 54 8.86 18.78 -22.00
CA LEU A 54 9.41 20.13 -21.87
C LEU A 54 8.53 21.00 -20.98
N ALA A 55 9.12 22.00 -20.32
CA ALA A 55 8.40 22.93 -19.45
C ALA A 55 7.30 23.73 -20.17
N SER A 56 7.41 23.92 -21.50
CA SER A 56 6.37 24.55 -22.33
C SER A 56 5.19 23.61 -22.56
N GLU A 57 5.45 22.37 -22.95
CA GLU A 57 4.42 21.36 -23.22
C GLU A 57 3.60 21.02 -21.96
N ALA A 58 4.27 20.95 -20.80
CA ALA A 58 3.59 20.74 -19.53
C ALA A 58 2.60 21.87 -19.18
N LYS A 59 2.91 23.13 -19.54
CA LYS A 59 2.00 24.26 -19.34
C LYS A 59 0.79 24.19 -20.26
N GLU A 60 1.00 23.83 -21.53
CA GLU A 60 -0.10 23.65 -22.49
C GLU A 60 -1.05 22.53 -22.04
N VAL A 61 -0.51 21.40 -21.60
CA VAL A 61 -1.29 20.29 -21.03
C VAL A 61 -2.13 20.74 -19.83
N MET A 62 -1.55 21.53 -18.93
CA MET A 62 -2.27 22.06 -17.78
C MET A 62 -3.35 23.08 -18.18
N GLY A 63 -3.10 23.91 -19.21
CA GLY A 63 -4.11 24.78 -19.81
C GLY A 63 -5.29 23.98 -20.38
N ILE A 64 -5.00 22.91 -21.13
CA ILE A 64 -6.02 22.02 -21.70
C ILE A 64 -6.86 21.34 -20.59
N LEU A 65 -6.25 21.00 -19.45
CA LEU A 65 -6.97 20.44 -18.31
C LEU A 65 -7.90 21.45 -17.63
N LEU A 66 -7.48 22.71 -17.56
CA LEU A 66 -8.27 23.81 -17.01
C LEU A 66 -9.46 24.13 -17.92
N ASP A 67 -9.22 24.22 -19.23
CA ASP A 67 -10.25 24.47 -20.24
C ASP A 67 -11.31 23.37 -20.27
N ASN A 68 -10.89 22.11 -20.17
CA ASN A 68 -11.81 20.97 -20.14
C ASN A 68 -12.48 20.72 -18.77
N HIS A 69 -12.32 21.63 -17.80
CA HIS A 69 -12.95 21.58 -16.47
C HIS A 69 -12.59 20.33 -15.66
N TYR A 70 -11.39 19.76 -15.87
CA TYR A 70 -10.87 18.69 -15.02
C TYR A 70 -10.30 19.24 -13.71
N ILE A 71 -9.72 20.43 -13.79
CA ILE A 71 -9.11 21.16 -12.67
C ILE A 71 -9.73 22.56 -12.55
N VAL A 72 -9.79 23.09 -11.34
CA VAL A 72 -10.21 24.47 -11.07
C VAL A 72 -9.19 25.15 -10.18
N ARG A 73 -8.94 26.42 -10.47
CA ARG A 73 -8.05 27.25 -9.67
C ARG A 73 -8.72 27.64 -8.35
N VAL A 74 -7.91 27.64 -7.32
CA VAL A 74 -8.32 27.97 -5.96
C VAL A 74 -7.44 29.08 -5.42
N ARG A 75 -8.05 30.02 -4.68
CA ARG A 75 -7.34 31.06 -3.95
C ARG A 75 -7.41 30.78 -2.44
N PRO A 76 -6.28 30.86 -1.72
CA PRO A 76 -6.31 30.81 -0.26
C PRO A 76 -6.97 32.08 0.28
N SER A 77 -7.95 31.93 1.17
CA SER A 77 -8.63 33.02 1.89
C SER A 77 -8.62 32.69 3.39
N ASP A 78 -7.56 33.09 4.09
CA ASP A 78 -7.26 32.93 5.53
C ASP A 78 -7.48 31.54 6.14
N GLU A 79 -8.72 31.04 6.19
CA GLU A 79 -9.08 29.69 6.67
C GLU A 79 -9.79 28.83 5.61
N HIS A 80 -10.26 29.42 4.52
CA HIS A 80 -11.09 28.75 3.52
C HIS A 80 -10.55 28.99 2.13
N HIS A 81 -10.75 27.99 1.28
CA HIS A 81 -10.40 28.08 -0.12
C HIS A 81 -11.62 28.49 -0.94
N ILE A 82 -11.48 29.55 -1.74
CA ILE A 82 -12.54 30.06 -2.62
C ILE A 82 -12.19 29.67 -4.06
N LEU A 83 -13.21 29.29 -4.83
CA LEU A 83 -13.08 28.97 -6.25
C LEU A 83 -12.84 30.26 -7.05
N ASP A 84 -11.80 30.27 -7.86
CA ASP A 84 -11.50 31.35 -8.81
C ASP A 84 -11.70 30.80 -10.22
N ILE A 85 -12.73 31.30 -10.93
CA ILE A 85 -13.09 30.86 -12.29
C ILE A 85 -12.24 31.61 -13.31
N SER A 86 -10.92 31.53 -13.14
CA SER A 86 -9.93 32.09 -14.05
C SER A 86 -9.42 30.98 -14.97
N TYR A 87 -9.49 31.19 -16.28
CA TYR A 87 -9.07 30.23 -17.32
C TYR A 87 -7.59 30.34 -17.69
N GLU A 88 -6.83 31.21 -17.04
CA GLU A 88 -5.40 31.37 -17.28
C GLU A 88 -4.58 30.49 -16.32
N PHE A 89 -3.75 29.62 -16.90
CA PHE A 89 -2.86 28.75 -16.12
C PHE A 89 -1.66 29.52 -15.56
N ASN A 90 -1.40 29.37 -14.26
CA ASN A 90 -0.21 29.93 -13.61
C ASN A 90 0.40 28.89 -12.65
N ILE A 91 1.72 28.82 -12.65
CA ILE A 91 2.50 27.86 -11.88
C ILE A 91 2.39 28.11 -10.37
N ASN A 92 2.21 29.37 -9.96
CA ASN A 92 2.18 29.78 -8.54
C ASN A 92 0.81 29.59 -7.88
N HIS A 93 -0.19 29.13 -8.62
CA HIS A 93 -1.54 28.94 -8.10
C HIS A 93 -1.82 27.48 -7.74
N GLU A 94 -2.82 27.35 -6.88
CA GLU A 94 -3.30 26.07 -6.35
C GLU A 94 -4.52 25.63 -7.14
N TYR A 95 -4.62 24.33 -7.36
CA TYR A 95 -5.64 23.72 -8.19
C TYR A 95 -6.29 22.54 -7.45
N ILE A 96 -7.56 22.31 -7.75
CA ILE A 96 -8.33 21.17 -7.23
C ILE A 96 -8.82 20.30 -8.37
N TRP A 97 -8.92 19.00 -8.11
CA TRP A 97 -9.58 18.06 -9.01
C TRP A 97 -11.10 18.14 -8.82
N LEU A 98 -11.83 18.40 -9.91
CA LEU A 98 -13.30 18.34 -9.89
C LEU A 98 -13.81 16.91 -10.02
N LYS A 99 -13.14 16.10 -10.83
CA LYS A 99 -13.53 14.71 -11.10
C LYS A 99 -13.02 13.80 -9.99
N GLU A 100 -13.89 12.97 -9.45
CA GLU A 100 -13.49 11.89 -8.54
C GLU A 100 -12.81 10.77 -9.34
N GLY A 101 -11.81 10.12 -8.75
CA GLY A 101 -11.02 9.09 -9.41
C GLY A 101 -11.87 7.89 -9.88
N SER A 102 -11.23 6.97 -10.59
CA SER A 102 -11.86 5.74 -11.08
C SER A 102 -12.41 4.88 -9.93
N LYS A 103 -13.70 5.02 -9.61
CA LYS A 103 -14.42 4.19 -8.62
C LYS A 103 -14.76 2.78 -9.12
N SER A 104 -14.34 2.41 -10.33
CA SER A 104 -14.65 1.12 -10.95
C SER A 104 -14.24 -0.07 -10.08
N MET A 105 -13.06 0.00 -9.45
CA MET A 105 -12.58 -1.05 -8.54
C MET A 105 -13.47 -1.17 -7.30
N MET A 106 -13.92 -0.04 -6.74
CA MET A 106 -14.85 -0.04 -5.61
C MET A 106 -16.18 -0.68 -6.00
N TYR A 107 -16.74 -0.34 -7.16
CA TYR A 107 -17.96 -0.99 -7.66
C TYR A 107 -17.77 -2.49 -7.90
N LEU A 108 -16.64 -2.91 -8.46
CA LEU A 108 -16.32 -4.32 -8.67
C LEU A 108 -16.25 -5.09 -7.34
N ILE A 109 -15.59 -4.53 -6.34
CA ILE A 109 -15.52 -5.09 -4.99
C ILE A 109 -16.92 -5.16 -4.38
N SER A 110 -17.74 -4.11 -4.49
CA SER A 110 -19.11 -4.11 -3.97
C SER A 110 -19.98 -5.19 -4.63
N ILE A 111 -19.88 -5.36 -5.95
CA ILE A 111 -20.61 -6.40 -6.69
C ILE A 111 -20.14 -7.79 -6.27
N MET A 112 -18.83 -8.01 -6.16
CA MET A 112 -18.27 -9.28 -5.70
C MET A 112 -18.74 -9.62 -4.27
N LEU A 113 -18.70 -8.64 -3.37
CA LEU A 113 -19.14 -8.81 -1.99
C LEU A 113 -20.64 -9.11 -1.91
N PHE A 114 -21.45 -8.45 -2.73
CA PHE A 114 -22.88 -8.71 -2.84
C PHE A 114 -23.16 -10.17 -3.25
N PHE A 115 -22.51 -10.65 -4.32
CA PHE A 115 -22.67 -12.04 -4.75
C PHE A 115 -22.15 -13.04 -3.71
N ALA A 116 -21.05 -12.74 -3.03
CA ALA A 116 -20.53 -13.59 -1.95
C ALA A 116 -21.53 -13.69 -0.78
N ALA A 117 -22.13 -12.58 -0.37
CA ALA A 117 -23.15 -12.54 0.67
C ALA A 117 -24.40 -13.34 0.29
N VAL A 118 -24.88 -13.19 -0.95
CA VAL A 118 -26.01 -13.97 -1.49
C VAL A 118 -25.67 -15.46 -1.52
N ALA A 119 -24.48 -15.83 -2.01
CA ALA A 119 -24.05 -17.21 -2.06
C ALA A 119 -24.02 -17.84 -0.66
N LEU A 120 -23.50 -17.12 0.35
CA LEU A 120 -23.46 -17.56 1.74
C LEU A 120 -24.87 -17.70 2.34
N ALA A 121 -25.76 -16.73 2.12
CA ALA A 121 -27.15 -16.80 2.58
C ALA A 121 -27.92 -17.96 1.94
N MET A 122 -27.59 -18.33 0.70
CA MET A 122 -28.17 -19.46 -0.02
C MET A 122 -27.57 -20.82 0.36
N PHE A 123 -26.64 -20.89 1.32
CA PHE A 123 -26.07 -22.16 1.80
C PHE A 123 -27.12 -23.27 2.07
N PRO A 124 -28.32 -22.97 2.62
CA PRO A 124 -29.38 -23.98 2.79
C PRO A 124 -29.86 -24.63 1.48
N ILE A 125 -29.84 -23.89 0.37
CA ILE A 125 -30.36 -24.32 -0.95
C ILE A 125 -29.28 -25.03 -1.78
N TRP A 126 -28.00 -24.94 -1.40
CA TRP A 126 -26.91 -25.48 -2.21
C TRP A 126 -27.07 -26.99 -2.51
N PRO A 127 -26.67 -27.43 -3.72
CA PRO A 127 -26.68 -28.84 -4.09
C PRO A 127 -25.78 -29.64 -3.13
N ARG A 128 -26.14 -30.91 -2.89
CA ARG A 128 -25.47 -31.76 -1.89
C ARG A 128 -23.95 -31.82 -2.09
N SER A 129 -23.49 -31.85 -3.35
CA SER A 129 -22.06 -31.92 -3.68
C SER A 129 -21.25 -30.73 -3.14
N VAL A 130 -21.79 -29.51 -3.24
CA VAL A 130 -21.08 -28.30 -2.78
C VAL A 130 -21.06 -28.23 -1.26
N LYS A 131 -22.16 -28.58 -0.59
CA LYS A 131 -22.23 -28.65 0.88
C LYS A 131 -21.18 -29.61 1.45
N VAL A 132 -21.07 -30.78 0.85
CA VAL A 132 -20.07 -31.79 1.22
C VAL A 132 -18.65 -31.25 0.96
N GLY A 133 -18.42 -30.62 -0.19
CA GLY A 133 -17.13 -29.98 -0.50
C GLY A 133 -16.72 -28.92 0.52
N THR A 134 -17.63 -28.02 0.90
CA THR A 134 -17.37 -27.02 1.95
C THR A 134 -17.07 -27.68 3.30
N GLY A 135 -17.78 -28.76 3.65
CA GLY A 135 -17.50 -29.54 4.85
C GLY A 135 -16.08 -30.12 4.87
N TYR A 136 -15.64 -30.74 3.77
CA TYR A 136 -14.26 -31.24 3.66
C TYR A 136 -13.21 -30.13 3.74
N LEU A 137 -13.49 -28.96 3.16
CA LEU A 137 -12.60 -27.81 3.28
C LEU A 137 -12.48 -27.35 4.73
N PHE A 138 -13.58 -27.31 5.49
CA PHE A 138 -13.55 -27.00 6.92
C PHE A 138 -12.76 -28.04 7.72
N TYR A 139 -12.98 -29.34 7.47
CA TYR A 139 -12.20 -30.39 8.14
C TYR A 139 -10.72 -30.34 7.78
N LEU A 140 -10.37 -30.00 6.53
CA LEU A 140 -8.99 -29.81 6.09
C LEU A 140 -8.34 -28.65 6.85
N LEU A 141 -9.01 -27.50 6.93
CA LEU A 141 -8.51 -26.33 7.67
C LEU A 141 -8.33 -26.66 9.16
N MET A 142 -9.30 -27.35 9.77
CA MET A 142 -9.20 -27.81 11.16
C MET A 142 -8.03 -28.78 11.35
N GLY A 143 -7.83 -29.70 10.40
CA GLY A 143 -6.69 -30.62 10.40
C GLY A 143 -5.35 -29.90 10.34
N ILE A 144 -5.23 -28.88 9.49
CA ILE A 144 -4.01 -28.04 9.40
C ILE A 144 -3.77 -27.32 10.73
N VAL A 145 -4.81 -26.74 11.35
CA VAL A 145 -4.68 -26.07 12.66
C VAL A 145 -4.26 -27.04 13.75
N ILE A 146 -4.90 -28.21 13.85
CA ILE A 146 -4.54 -29.24 14.83
C ILE A 146 -3.10 -29.70 14.61
N PHE A 147 -2.68 -29.88 13.35
CA PHE A 147 -1.32 -30.25 12.99
C PHE A 147 -0.29 -29.20 13.44
N LEU A 148 -0.58 -27.90 13.22
CA LEU A 148 0.28 -26.81 13.69
C LEU A 148 0.35 -26.74 15.22
N ILE A 149 -0.74 -27.03 15.93
CA ILE A 149 -0.70 -27.08 17.40
C ILE A 149 0.10 -28.30 17.89
N ALA A 150 -0.07 -29.46 17.24
CA ALA A 150 0.65 -30.67 17.59
C ALA A 150 2.17 -30.48 17.44
N ILE A 151 2.63 -29.86 16.35
CA ILE A 151 4.07 -29.60 16.14
C ILE A 151 4.62 -28.63 17.20
N THR A 152 3.83 -27.63 17.62
CA THR A 152 4.17 -26.73 18.74
C THR A 152 4.34 -27.49 20.05
N ILE A 153 3.43 -28.43 20.36
CA ILE A 153 3.52 -29.24 21.58
C ILE A 153 4.79 -30.11 21.53
N VAL A 154 5.02 -30.80 20.42
CA VAL A 154 6.21 -31.64 20.21
C VAL A 154 7.49 -30.82 20.39
N ARG A 155 7.54 -29.60 19.84
CA ARG A 155 8.65 -28.66 20.02
C ARG A 155 8.93 -28.38 21.50
N VAL A 156 7.90 -28.12 22.31
CA VAL A 156 8.05 -27.85 23.76
C VAL A 156 8.52 -29.09 24.52
N VAL A 157 7.98 -30.27 24.22
CA VAL A 157 8.38 -31.53 24.89
C VAL A 157 9.84 -31.87 24.63
N ILE A 158 10.30 -31.72 23.39
CA ILE A 158 11.71 -31.97 23.01
C ILE A 158 12.63 -30.93 23.65
N TYR A 159 12.26 -29.65 23.61
CA TYR A 159 13.00 -28.59 24.28
C TYR A 159 13.18 -28.90 25.77
N LEU A 160 12.08 -29.23 26.48
CA LEU A 160 12.12 -29.52 27.91
C LEU A 160 13.00 -30.75 28.20
N SER A 161 12.89 -31.79 27.39
CA SER A 161 13.66 -33.03 27.54
C SER A 161 15.17 -32.79 27.37
N ILE A 162 15.58 -32.03 26.36
CA ILE A 162 17.00 -31.70 26.09
C ILE A 162 17.53 -30.72 27.13
N TRP A 163 16.72 -29.75 27.54
CA TRP A 163 17.10 -28.78 28.56
C TRP A 163 17.39 -29.45 29.92
N LEU A 164 16.60 -30.47 30.30
CA LEU A 164 16.82 -31.24 31.53
C LEU A 164 18.14 -32.03 31.51
N VAL A 165 18.57 -32.52 30.34
CA VAL A 165 19.78 -33.37 30.21
C VAL A 165 21.03 -32.53 29.99
N THR A 166 20.97 -31.55 29.08
CA THR A 166 22.15 -30.87 28.53
C THR A 166 22.22 -29.39 28.94
N ARG A 167 21.19 -28.83 29.58
CA ARG A 167 21.04 -27.39 29.89
C ARG A 167 21.25 -26.44 28.70
N ARG A 168 21.18 -26.96 27.47
CA ARG A 168 21.27 -26.19 26.22
C ARG A 168 19.88 -26.02 25.63
N SER A 169 19.64 -24.86 25.04
CA SER A 169 18.40 -24.56 24.33
C SER A 169 18.44 -25.17 22.93
N PHE A 170 17.62 -26.21 22.72
CA PHE A 170 17.44 -26.86 21.42
C PHE A 170 16.06 -26.53 20.85
N TRP A 171 16.03 -26.04 19.63
CA TRP A 171 14.79 -25.67 18.96
C TRP A 171 14.50 -26.61 17.79
N LEU A 172 13.35 -27.29 17.85
CA LEU A 172 12.77 -27.97 16.70
C LEU A 172 11.96 -26.96 15.88
N PHE A 173 12.27 -26.82 14.58
CA PHE A 173 11.71 -25.80 13.67
C PHE A 173 11.84 -24.35 14.19
N PRO A 174 13.06 -23.78 14.20
CA PRO A 174 13.28 -22.39 14.63
C PRO A 174 12.39 -21.40 13.87
N ASN A 175 12.16 -21.61 12.57
CA ASN A 175 11.42 -20.71 11.68
C ASN A 175 9.89 -20.87 11.71
N LEU A 176 9.33 -21.76 12.56
CA LEU A 176 7.88 -22.01 12.57
C LEU A 176 7.04 -20.76 12.90
N TYR A 177 7.58 -19.84 13.69
CA TYR A 177 6.95 -18.58 14.10
C TYR A 177 7.60 -17.35 13.48
N ALA A 178 8.54 -17.53 12.56
CA ALA A 178 9.10 -16.42 11.81
C ALA A 178 8.10 -15.98 10.73
N ASP A 179 8.19 -14.71 10.30
CA ASP A 179 7.39 -14.15 9.20
C ASP A 179 7.87 -14.71 7.84
N CYS A 180 7.76 -16.03 7.65
CA CYS A 180 8.21 -16.76 6.48
C CYS A 180 7.06 -17.56 5.87
N GLY A 181 7.19 -17.93 4.60
CA GLY A 181 6.18 -18.74 3.93
C GLY A 181 6.01 -20.11 4.59
N VAL A 182 4.83 -20.73 4.47
CA VAL A 182 4.51 -22.03 5.11
C VAL A 182 5.57 -23.10 4.86
N LEU A 183 6.16 -23.15 3.66
CA LEU A 183 7.21 -24.13 3.33
C LEU A 183 8.57 -23.79 3.95
N GLU A 184 8.90 -22.51 4.05
CA GLU A 184 10.14 -22.02 4.64
C GLU A 184 10.12 -22.15 6.17
N SER A 185 8.94 -22.10 6.79
CA SER A 185 8.77 -22.33 8.23
C SER A 185 9.25 -23.71 8.70
N PHE A 186 9.23 -24.73 7.82
CA PHE A 186 9.66 -26.10 8.15
C PHE A 186 11.13 -26.38 7.86
N VAL A 187 11.91 -25.37 7.44
CA VAL A 187 13.34 -25.50 7.15
C VAL A 187 14.09 -24.35 7.84
N PRO A 188 15.15 -24.61 8.63
CA PRO A 188 15.73 -25.89 8.99
C PRO A 188 14.90 -26.67 10.03
N LEU A 189 15.05 -28.01 10.06
CA LEU A 189 14.32 -28.91 10.98
C LEU A 189 14.70 -28.73 12.45
N TYR A 190 15.95 -28.37 12.73
CA TYR A 190 16.44 -28.13 14.08
C TYR A 190 17.51 -27.04 14.09
N GLY A 191 17.64 -26.37 15.23
CA GLY A 191 18.67 -25.38 15.51
C GLY A 191 19.05 -25.42 16.98
N TRP A 192 20.30 -25.11 17.28
CA TRP A 192 20.77 -24.85 18.63
C TRP A 192 20.84 -23.34 18.80
N ASP A 193 20.35 -22.80 19.91
CA ASP A 193 20.75 -21.44 20.27
C ASP A 193 22.21 -21.53 20.74
N GLU A 194 23.10 -20.88 20.00
CA GLU A 194 24.44 -20.61 20.50
C GLU A 194 24.27 -19.70 21.71
N CYS A 195 24.70 -20.17 22.88
CA CYS A 195 24.92 -19.27 24.00
C CYS A 195 25.95 -18.25 23.51
N GLU A 196 25.56 -16.98 23.38
CA GLU A 196 26.50 -15.87 23.29
C GLU A 196 27.32 -15.85 24.59
N ASP A 197 28.37 -16.68 24.64
CA ASP A 197 29.50 -16.42 25.51
C ASP A 197 30.15 -15.14 24.97
N LYS A 198 29.73 -14.00 25.52
CA LYS A 198 30.32 -12.70 25.24
C LYS A 198 31.81 -12.77 25.53
N VAL A 199 32.63 -12.92 24.50
CA VAL A 199 34.04 -12.54 24.55
C VAL A 199 34.06 -11.02 24.48
N GLU A 200 34.17 -10.37 25.64
CA GLU A 200 34.54 -8.96 25.72
C GLU A 200 35.96 -8.83 25.11
N GLU A 201 36.06 -8.30 23.89
CA GLU A 201 37.31 -7.79 23.36
C GLU A 201 37.72 -6.56 24.19
N GLU A 202 38.64 -6.74 25.14
CA GLU A 202 39.34 -5.63 25.77
C GLU A 202 40.14 -4.84 24.70
N GLU A 203 39.68 -3.64 24.35
CA GLU A 203 40.48 -2.69 23.58
C GLU A 203 41.78 -2.34 24.35
N PRO A 204 42.98 -2.49 23.76
CA PRO A 204 44.20 -2.02 24.42
C PRO A 204 44.22 -0.50 24.38
N LEU A 205 44.11 0.13 25.57
CA LEU A 205 44.28 1.55 25.78
C LEU A 205 45.59 2.05 25.17
N ARG A 206 45.46 2.63 23.97
CA ARG A 206 46.51 3.38 23.28
C ARG A 206 46.95 4.55 24.16
N GLU A 207 48.13 4.41 24.74
CA GLU A 207 49.28 5.22 24.37
C GLU A 207 48.96 6.70 24.05
N LYS A 208 48.62 7.50 25.06
CA LYS A 208 48.90 8.94 25.10
C LYS A 208 49.19 9.40 26.53
N LYS A 209 50.35 8.98 27.04
CA LYS A 209 51.03 9.67 28.15
C LYS A 209 52.49 9.86 27.79
N ASN A 210 52.75 10.91 26.99
CA ASN A 210 53.98 11.71 26.92
C ASN A 210 54.07 12.41 25.56
N LYS A 211 53.69 13.68 25.48
CA LYS A 211 54.58 14.82 25.16
C LYS A 211 53.78 16.11 25.09
#